data_AF-A0A529MJY0-F1
#
_entry.id   AF-A0A529MJY0-F1
#
_cell.length_a   1.000
_cell.length_b   1.000
_cell.length_c   1.000
_cell.angle_alpha   90.00
_cell.angle_beta   90.00
_cell.angle_gamma   90.00
#
_symmetry.space_group_name_H-M   'P 1'
#
loop_
_entity.id
_entity.type
_entity.pdbx_description
1 polymer ?
#
loop_
_entity_poly.entity_id
_entity_poly.type
_entity_poly.pdbx_seq_one_letter_code
_entity_poly.pdbx_strand_id
1 'polypeptide(L)' 'MNTNTLLSDLKVLVVEDVFMLAQDLADQLSGAGCTVVGPVPTVQQALDQADSIALDGAVL' A
#
# COMPACT_ATOMS: atom_id res chain seq x y z
N MET A 1 12.54 -1.64 22.45
CA MET A 1 11.89 -1.81 21.13
C MET A 1 10.81 -0.75 21.04
N ASN A 2 11.02 0.26 20.21
CA ASN A 2 10.02 1.26 19.85
C ASN A 2 9.03 0.62 18.88
N THR A 3 7.99 -0.03 19.42
CA THR A 3 6.89 -0.61 18.65
C THR A 3 6.02 0.53 18.13
N ASN A 4 6.47 1.19 17.07
CA ASN A 4 5.75 2.31 16.48
C ASN A 4 4.60 1.76 15.61
N THR A 5 3.51 1.35 16.27
CA THR A 5 2.28 0.82 15.65
C THR A 5 1.40 1.91 15.02
N LEU A 6 1.97 3.08 14.70
CA LEU A 6 1.22 4.23 14.19
C LEU A 6 0.51 3.93 12.86
N LEU A 7 1.04 2.98 12.10
CA LEU A 7 0.52 2.60 10.79
C LEU A 7 -0.24 1.27 10.83
N SER A 8 -0.37 0.66 12.01
CA SER A 8 -1.06 -0.63 12.15
C SER A 8 -2.54 -0.49 11.77
N ASP A 9 -3.08 -1.55 11.16
CA ASP A 9 -4.46 -1.67 10.70
C ASP A 9 -4.89 -0.74 9.56
N LEU A 10 -4.00 0.13 9.07
CA LEU A 10 -4.27 0.97 7.89
C LEU A 10 -4.24 0.14 6.62
N LYS A 11 -5.21 0.36 5.74
CA LYS A 11 -5.31 -0.28 4.44
C LYS A 11 -4.80 0.66 3.34
N VAL A 12 -3.61 0.36 2.81
CA VAL A 12 -2.86 1.26 1.92
C VAL A 12 -2.70 0.64 0.54
N LEU A 13 -3.11 1.38 -0.49
CA LEU A 13 -2.89 0.99 -1.89
C LEU A 13 -1.51 1.43 -2.36
N VAL A 14 -0.71 0.50 -2.89
CA VAL A 14 0.59 0.80 -3.49
C VAL A 14 0.44 0.89 -5.01
N VAL A 15 0.80 2.04 -5.57
CA VAL A 15 0.80 2.33 -7.00
C VAL A 15 2.23 2.64 -7.38
N GLU A 16 2.87 1.78 -8.16
CA GLU A 16 4.26 2.02 -8.56
C GLU A 16 4.59 1.23 -9.83
N ASP A 17 5.19 1.90 -10.81
CA ASP A 17 5.46 1.32 -12.12
C ASP A 17 6.68 0.39 -12.12
N VAL A 18 7.64 0.60 -11.22
CA VAL A 18 8.78 -0.30 -11.03
C VAL A 18 8.45 -1.39 -10.01
N PHE A 19 8.24 -2.62 -10.50
CA PHE A 19 7.91 -3.79 -9.67
C PHE A 19 8.78 -3.96 -8.42
N MET A 20 10.11 -3.79 -8.55
CA MET A 20 11.02 -3.97 -7.42
C MET A 20 10.81 -2.91 -6.32
N LEU A 21 10.54 -1.66 -6.70
CA LEU A 21 10.22 -0.59 -5.74
C LEU A 21 8.84 -0.82 -5.13
N ALA A 22 7.86 -1.24 -5.94
CA ALA A 22 6.52 -1.56 -5.48
C ALA A 22 6.51 -2.67 -4.42
N GLN A 23 7.32 -3.72 -4.62
CA GLN A 23 7.48 -4.81 -3.65
C GLN A 23 8.19 -4.35 -2.38
N ASP A 24 9.30 -3.63 -2.50
CA ASP A 24 10.04 -3.12 -1.34
C ASP A 24 9.16 -2.21 -0.46
N LEU A 25 8.37 -1.33 -1.08
CA LEU A 25 7.42 -0.47 -0.38
C LEU A 25 6.30 -1.28 0.29
N ALA A 26 5.75 -2.28 -0.39
CA ALA A 26 4.73 -3.16 0.17
C ALA A 26 5.25 -3.93 1.40
N ASP A 27 6.49 -4.43 1.35
CA ASP A 27 7.13 -5.13 2.45
C ASP A 27 7.36 -4.21 3.65
N GLN A 28 7.82 -2.97 3.41
CA GLN A 28 8.01 -1.97 4.47
C GLN A 28 6.68 -1.61 5.16
N LEU A 29 5.63 -1.35 4.38
CA LEU A 29 4.29 -1.02 4.91
C LEU A 29 3.69 -2.20 5.68
N SER A 30 3.78 -3.42 5.14
CA SER A 30 3.30 -4.62 5.81
C SER A 30 4.08 -4.89 7.10
N GLY A 31 5.41 -4.67 7.09
CA GLY A 31 6.26 -4.75 8.27
C GLY A 31 5.92 -3.71 9.35
N ALA A 32 5.32 -2.58 8.97
CA ALA A 32 4.78 -1.57 9.89
C ALA A 32 3.35 -1.90 10.41
N GLY A 33 2.74 -2.97 9.91
CA GLY A 33 1.41 -3.45 10.32
C GLY A 33 0.26 -2.98 9.42
N CYS A 34 0.54 -2.36 8.27
CA CYS A 34 -0.48 -2.03 7.29
C CYS A 34 -1.02 -3.29 6.60
N THR A 35 -2.27 -3.23 6.14
CA THR A 35 -2.79 -4.13 5.11
C THR A 35 -2.53 -3.50 3.74
N VAL A 36 -1.60 -4.06 2.97
CA VAL A 36 -1.33 -3.55 1.62
C VAL A 36 -2.36 -4.06 0.62
N VAL A 37 -2.89 -3.16 -0.20
CA VAL A 37 -3.74 -3.44 -1.36
C VAL A 37 -2.93 -3.12 -2.62
N GLY A 38 -3.03 -3.95 -3.66
CA GLY A 38 -2.08 -3.91 -4.78
C GLY A 38 -0.81 -4.72 -4.46
N PRO A 39 0.34 -4.44 -5.09
CA PRO A 39 0.69 -3.24 -5.87
C PRO A 39 0.19 -3.24 -7.32
N VAL A 40 -0.08 -2.06 -7.86
CA VAL A 40 -0.51 -1.86 -9.25
C VAL A 40 0.41 -0.90 -10.01
N PRO A 41 0.75 -1.17 -11.28
CA PRO A 41 1.73 -0.37 -12.03
C PRO A 41 1.17 0.92 -12.66
N THR A 42 -0.14 1.15 -12.58
CA THR A 42 -0.77 2.32 -13.21
C THR A 42 -1.81 2.94 -12.32
N VAL A 43 -1.96 4.27 -12.43
CA VAL A 43 -3.01 5.03 -11.74
C VAL A 43 -4.41 4.53 -12.13
N GLN A 44 -4.62 4.12 -13.38
CA GLN A 44 -5.92 3.60 -13.80
C GLN A 44 -6.30 2.34 -13.01
N GLN A 45 -5.40 1.37 -12.90
CA GLN A 45 -5.63 0.16 -12.09
C GLN A 45 -5.78 0.49 -10.60
N ALA A 46 -5.12 1.53 -10.12
CA ALA A 46 -5.26 2.00 -8.75
C ALA A 46 -6.66 2.55 -8.48
N LEU A 47 -7.20 3.35 -9.40
CA LEU A 47 -8.55 3.88 -9.30
C LEU A 47 -9.60 2.76 -9.31
N ASP A 48 -9.44 1.76 -10.18
CA ASP A 48 -10.34 0.60 -10.22
C ASP A 48 -10.37 -0.17 -8.88
N GLN A 49 -9.22 -0.26 -8.19
CA GLN A 49 -9.11 -0.88 -6.86
C GLN A 49 -9.69 0.01 -5.76
N ALA A 50 -9.45 1.32 -5.82
CA ALA A 50 -9.94 2.29 -4.85
C ALA A 50 -11.47 2.38 -4.84
N ASP A 51 -12.11 2.20 -6.00
CA ASP A 51 -13.57 2.16 -6.10
C ASP A 51 -14.18 0.89 -5.49
N SER A 52 -13.39 -0.17 -5.32
CA SER A 52 -13.85 -1.49 -4.85
C SER A 52 -13.63 -1.71 -3.35
N ILE A 53 -12.72 -0.95 -2.71
CA ILE A 53 -12.23 -1.21 -1.35
C ILE A 53 -12.13 0.12 -0.59
N ALA A 54 -12.59 0.15 0.66
CA ALA A 54 -12.30 1.27 1.56
C ALA A 54 -10.80 1.27 1.93
N LEU A 55 -10.10 2.31 1.46
CA LEU A 55 -8.67 2.55 1.70
C LEU A 55 -8.49 3.71 2.68
N ASP A 56 -7.46 3.62 3.52
CA ASP A 56 -7.03 4.72 4.39
C ASP A 56 -6.03 5.65 3.69
N GLY A 57 -5.40 5.17 2.62
CA GLY A 57 -4.49 5.97 1.80
C GLY A 57 -3.96 5.22 0.59
N ALA A 58 -3.22 5.95 -0.24
CA ALA A 58 -2.47 5.41 -1.37
C ALA A 58 -1.09 6.07 -1.46
N VAL A 59 -0.10 5.31 -1.92
CA VAL A 59 1.25 5.81 -2.21
C VAL A 59 1.51 5.58 -3.70
N LEU A 60 2.01 6.64 -4.36
CA LEU A 60 2.30 6.70 -5.80
C LEU A 60 3.81 6.79 -6.05
#